data_AF-A0A2M7MRE8-F1
#
_entry.id   AF-A0A2M7MRE8-F1
#
_cell.length_a   1.000
_cell.length_b   1.000
_cell.length_c   1.000
_cell.angle_alpha   90.00
_cell.angle_beta   90.00
_cell.angle_gamma   90.00
#
_symmetry.space_group_name_H-M   'P 1'
#
loop_
_entity.id
_entity.type
_entity.pdbx_description
1 polymer ?
#
loop_
_entity_poly.entity_id
_entity_poly.type
_entity_poly.pdbx_seq_one_letter_code
_entity_poly.pdbx_strand_id
1 'polypeptide(L)'
;MGLHSCECDGGKIIQTSAAFGQGASGGGLFDRQGRLVGVLTFKAKSGGNFHFALPVGWLRPLAVAKNAPGTGEASFWEHPGRGNGYFLAACDLGAQEKWWPLSNLADEWTGQEPNNPKAGMALGHARRGLGQAETAVQAFQRALMLDSTHAEATWALRELEFELGRSLTGPGGL
;
A
#
# COMPACT_ATOMS: atom_id res chain seq x y z
N MET A 1 -3.02 -10.48 4.50
CA MET A 1 -3.74 -9.79 3.41
C MET A 1 -4.05 -8.38 3.86
N GLY A 2 -3.79 -7.38 3.03
CA GLY A 2 -4.10 -5.97 3.31
C GLY A 2 -5.06 -5.40 2.28
N LEU A 3 -5.93 -4.48 2.68
CA LEU A 3 -6.80 -3.75 1.74
C LEU A 3 -6.16 -2.41 1.40
N HIS A 4 -6.06 -2.06 0.11
CA HIS A 4 -5.50 -0.79 -0.37
C HIS A 4 -6.59 -0.03 -1.13
N SER A 5 -6.82 1.23 -0.80
CA SER A 5 -7.75 2.07 -1.57
C SER A 5 -7.16 2.38 -2.95
N CYS A 6 -7.96 2.23 -4.02
CA CYS A 6 -7.73 2.84 -5.32
C CYS A 6 -8.85 3.84 -5.57
N GLU A 7 -8.49 5.10 -5.75
CA GLU A 7 -9.47 6.15 -6.06
C GLU A 7 -9.96 6.12 -7.50
N CYS A 8 -9.27 5.37 -8.37
CA CYS A 8 -9.63 5.16 -9.78
C CYS A 8 -11.12 4.75 -9.98
N ASP A 9 -11.66 3.94 -9.07
CA ASP A 9 -13.07 3.50 -9.06
C ASP A 9 -13.70 3.59 -7.65
N GLY A 10 -13.05 4.29 -6.71
CA GLY A 10 -13.50 4.39 -5.30
C GLY A 10 -13.48 3.06 -4.51
N GLY A 11 -12.78 2.04 -5.00
CA GLY A 11 -12.77 0.69 -4.43
C GLY A 11 -11.49 0.32 -3.67
N LYS A 12 -11.54 -0.71 -2.82
CA LYS A 12 -10.35 -1.31 -2.20
C LYS A 12 -9.83 -2.50 -3.01
N ILE A 13 -8.52 -2.63 -3.24
CA ILE A 13 -7.87 -3.87 -3.72
C ILE A 13 -7.29 -4.69 -2.57
N ILE A 14 -7.01 -5.97 -2.83
CA ILE A 14 -6.43 -6.89 -1.85
C ILE A 14 -4.96 -7.12 -2.19
N GLN A 15 -4.04 -6.75 -1.30
CA GLN A 15 -2.69 -7.28 -1.29
C GLN A 15 -2.67 -8.61 -0.56
N THR A 16 -2.15 -9.65 -1.20
CA THR A 16 -2.05 -10.99 -0.64
C THR A 16 -0.61 -11.36 -0.30
N SER A 17 -0.44 -12.17 0.75
CA SER A 17 0.83 -12.81 1.09
C SER A 17 1.02 -14.15 0.37
N ALA A 18 -0.04 -14.67 -0.29
CA ALA A 18 0.07 -15.83 -1.15
C ALA A 18 0.80 -15.42 -2.43
N ALA A 19 2.04 -15.88 -2.57
CA ALA A 19 2.84 -15.58 -3.75
C ALA A 19 2.26 -16.24 -5.00
N PHE A 20 2.33 -15.56 -6.14
CA PHE A 20 1.93 -16.12 -7.42
C PHE A 20 2.81 -15.62 -8.57
N GLY A 21 3.12 -16.52 -9.51
CA GLY A 21 3.91 -16.21 -10.69
C GLY A 21 3.08 -15.60 -11.83
N GLN A 22 3.77 -15.25 -12.93
CA GLN A 22 3.08 -14.99 -14.19
C GLN A 22 2.20 -16.20 -14.58
N GLY A 23 1.06 -15.93 -15.19
CA GLY A 23 0.09 -16.97 -15.59
C GLY A 23 -0.89 -17.39 -14.50
N ALA A 24 -0.71 -16.97 -13.25
CA ALA A 24 -1.70 -17.17 -12.19
C ALA A 24 -2.85 -16.16 -12.22
N SER A 25 -2.74 -15.10 -13.04
CA SER A 25 -3.80 -14.11 -13.24
C SER A 25 -5.10 -14.78 -13.68
N GLY A 26 -6.21 -14.39 -13.05
CA GLY A 26 -7.52 -15.02 -13.22
C GLY A 26 -7.83 -16.12 -12.19
N GLY A 27 -6.84 -16.58 -11.42
CA GLY A 27 -7.06 -17.51 -10.30
C GLY A 27 -7.88 -16.90 -9.16
N GLY A 28 -8.61 -17.73 -8.42
CA GLY A 28 -9.41 -17.32 -7.28
C GLY A 28 -8.61 -17.21 -5.98
N LEU A 29 -8.87 -16.15 -5.21
CA LEU A 29 -8.37 -15.99 -3.84
C LEU A 29 -9.50 -16.33 -2.86
N PHE A 30 -9.28 -17.29 -1.98
CA PHE A 30 -10.28 -17.83 -1.07
C PHE A 30 -9.93 -17.57 0.40
N ASP A 31 -10.94 -17.34 1.23
CA ASP A 31 -10.75 -17.34 2.68
C ASP A 31 -10.73 -18.76 3.27
N ARG A 32 -10.54 -18.86 4.60
CA ARG A 32 -10.45 -20.15 5.31
C ARG A 32 -11.75 -20.97 5.27
N GLN A 33 -12.87 -20.36 4.91
CA GLN A 33 -14.16 -21.02 4.75
C GLN A 33 -14.42 -21.44 3.29
N GLY A 34 -13.45 -21.24 2.39
CA GLY A 34 -13.59 -21.57 0.98
C GLY A 34 -14.43 -20.55 0.19
N ARG A 35 -14.69 -19.36 0.74
CA ARG A 35 -15.43 -18.30 0.03
C ARG A 35 -14.46 -17.53 -0.86
N LEU A 36 -14.85 -17.29 -2.11
CA LEU A 36 -14.08 -16.45 -3.03
C LEU A 36 -14.13 -15.00 -2.56
N VAL A 37 -12.97 -14.41 -2.27
CA VAL A 37 -12.82 -13.03 -1.77
C VAL A 37 -12.16 -12.10 -2.79
N GLY A 38 -11.42 -12.65 -3.76
CA GLY A 38 -10.83 -11.87 -4.84
C GLY A 38 -10.39 -12.71 -6.04
N VAL A 39 -9.99 -12.03 -7.11
CA VAL A 39 -9.41 -12.62 -8.32
C VAL A 39 -7.98 -12.11 -8.43
N LEU A 40 -7.01 -13.01 -8.52
CA LEU A 40 -5.60 -12.65 -8.70
C LEU A 40 -5.44 -11.91 -10.03
N THR A 41 -4.77 -10.76 -10.04
CA THR A 41 -4.76 -9.90 -11.22
C THR A 41 -3.35 -9.53 -11.64
N PHE A 42 -2.59 -8.90 -10.74
CA PHE A 42 -1.27 -8.37 -11.07
C PHE A 42 -0.31 -8.45 -9.88
N LYS A 43 0.98 -8.34 -10.18
CA LYS A 43 2.07 -8.18 -9.20
C LYS A 43 2.80 -6.88 -9.49
N ALA A 44 3.55 -6.37 -8.51
CA ALA A 44 4.42 -5.21 -8.76
C ALA A 44 5.36 -5.49 -9.94
N LYS A 45 5.48 -4.51 -10.86
CA LYS A 45 6.29 -4.62 -12.08
C LYS A 45 7.79 -4.68 -11.77
N SER A 46 8.23 -3.94 -10.76
CA SER A 46 9.61 -3.89 -10.29
C SER A 46 9.63 -3.80 -8.77
N GLY A 47 10.69 -4.33 -8.14
CA GLY A 47 10.90 -4.27 -6.70
C GLY A 47 9.90 -5.04 -5.81
N GLY A 48 10.43 -5.88 -4.90
CA GLY A 48 9.64 -6.57 -3.87
C GLY A 48 8.75 -7.72 -4.39
N ASN A 49 8.15 -8.48 -3.47
CA ASN A 49 7.30 -9.63 -3.79
C ASN A 49 5.80 -9.35 -3.51
N PHE A 50 5.29 -8.27 -4.12
CA PHE A 50 3.94 -7.77 -3.87
C PHE A 50 2.92 -8.30 -4.89
N HIS A 51 1.84 -8.87 -4.37
CA HIS A 51 0.82 -9.59 -5.13
C HIS A 51 -0.57 -9.01 -4.86
N PHE A 52 -1.34 -8.75 -5.91
CA PHE A 52 -2.61 -8.05 -5.80
C PHE A 52 -3.76 -8.79 -6.48
N ALA A 53 -4.91 -8.73 -5.82
CA ALA A 53 -6.17 -9.29 -6.27
C ALA A 53 -7.27 -8.22 -6.23
N LEU A 54 -8.12 -8.20 -7.26
CA LEU A 54 -9.33 -7.39 -7.26
C LEU A 54 -10.40 -8.09 -6.41
N PRO A 55 -11.11 -7.40 -5.51
CA PRO A 55 -12.11 -8.04 -4.68
C PRO A 55 -13.33 -8.45 -5.51
N VAL A 56 -13.94 -9.59 -5.17
CA VAL A 56 -15.18 -10.03 -5.84
C VAL A 56 -16.33 -9.03 -5.70
N GLY A 57 -16.27 -8.15 -4.70
CA GLY A 57 -17.27 -7.10 -4.49
C GLY A 57 -17.40 -6.15 -5.67
N TRP A 58 -16.32 -5.92 -6.44
CA TRP A 58 -16.31 -5.07 -7.64
C TRP A 58 -17.00 -5.73 -8.83
N LEU A 59 -17.17 -7.05 -8.81
CA LEU A 59 -17.85 -7.79 -9.88
C LEU A 59 -19.37 -7.70 -9.79
N ARG A 60 -19.92 -7.20 -8.67
CA ARG A 60 -21.37 -7.11 -8.45
C ARG A 60 -22.10 -6.24 -9.49
N PRO A 61 -21.62 -5.02 -9.83
CA PRO A 61 -22.21 -4.22 -10.89
C PRO A 61 -22.10 -4.90 -12.27
N LEU A 62 -21.01 -5.63 -12.52
CA LEU A 62 -20.77 -6.35 -13.79
C LEU A 62 -21.69 -7.55 -13.98
N ALA A 63 -22.15 -8.19 -12.89
CA ALA A 63 -23.16 -9.25 -12.98
C ALA A 63 -24.52 -8.74 -13.49
N VAL A 64 -24.78 -7.43 -13.36
CA VAL A 64 -26.01 -6.77 -13.83
C VAL A 64 -25.79 -6.13 -15.21
N ALA A 65 -24.62 -5.53 -15.43
CA ALA A 65 -24.25 -4.91 -16.69
C ALA A 65 -23.68 -5.96 -17.67
N LYS A 66 -24.54 -6.56 -18.49
CA LYS A 66 -24.19 -7.66 -19.41
C LYS A 66 -23.05 -7.34 -20.40
N ASN A 67 -22.75 -6.07 -20.67
CA ASN A 67 -21.69 -5.64 -21.58
C ASN A 67 -21.20 -4.24 -21.19
N ALA A 68 -20.17 -4.15 -20.37
CA ALA A 68 -19.36 -2.93 -20.29
C ALA A 68 -18.21 -3.08 -21.31
N PRO A 69 -18.15 -2.27 -22.38
CA PRO A 69 -16.99 -2.28 -23.24
C PRO A 69 -15.78 -1.85 -22.41
N GLY A 70 -14.67 -2.58 -22.51
CA GLY A 70 -13.39 -2.08 -22.00
C GLY A 70 -13.09 -0.77 -22.73
N THR A 71 -12.86 0.31 -22.00
CA THR A 71 -12.67 1.66 -22.56
C THR A 71 -11.43 1.78 -23.44
N GLY A 72 -10.61 0.72 -23.55
CA GLY A 72 -9.30 0.74 -24.20
C GLY A 72 -8.27 1.56 -23.42
N GLU A 73 -8.66 2.12 -22.28
CA GLU A 73 -7.77 2.83 -21.37
C GLU A 73 -6.92 1.82 -20.60
N ALA A 74 -5.68 2.21 -20.34
CA ALA A 74 -4.78 1.42 -19.53
C ALA A 74 -5.38 1.22 -18.13
N SER A 75 -5.37 -0.01 -17.63
CA SER A 75 -5.82 -0.29 -16.26
C SER A 75 -4.92 0.45 -15.27
N PHE A 76 -5.47 0.89 -14.14
CA PHE A 76 -4.70 1.71 -13.18
C PHE A 76 -3.40 1.05 -12.68
N TRP A 77 -3.33 -0.29 -12.67
CA TRP A 77 -2.14 -1.05 -12.28
C TRP A 77 -1.06 -1.18 -13.38
N GLU A 78 -1.33 -0.72 -14.59
CA GLU A 78 -0.37 -0.75 -15.70
C GLU A 78 0.64 0.39 -15.60
N HIS A 79 0.21 1.57 -15.17
CA HIS A 79 1.06 2.75 -15.02
C HIS A 79 0.81 3.44 -13.67
N PRO A 80 1.15 2.78 -12.55
CA PRO A 80 0.91 3.35 -11.24
C PRO A 80 1.75 4.61 -11.04
N GLY A 81 1.13 5.64 -10.47
CA GLY A 81 1.74 6.93 -10.21
C GLY A 81 0.80 7.85 -9.45
N ARG A 82 1.04 9.15 -9.61
CA ARG A 82 0.22 10.21 -9.03
C ARG A 82 -1.20 10.13 -9.61
N GLY A 83 -2.21 10.02 -8.75
CA GLY A 83 -3.63 9.99 -9.14
C GLY A 83 -4.22 8.64 -9.55
N ASN A 84 -3.44 7.56 -9.67
CA ASN A 84 -3.96 6.24 -10.09
C ASN A 84 -3.37 5.03 -9.34
N GLY A 85 -2.52 5.24 -8.32
CA GLY A 85 -1.99 4.13 -7.52
C GLY A 85 -0.80 4.48 -6.64
N TYR A 86 -0.92 5.46 -5.74
CA TYR A 86 0.17 5.88 -4.85
C TYR A 86 0.83 4.71 -4.13
N PHE A 87 0.04 3.80 -3.53
CA PHE A 87 0.60 2.65 -2.82
C PHE A 87 1.46 1.76 -3.71
N LEU A 88 1.08 1.65 -4.99
CA LEU A 88 1.66 0.73 -5.95
C LEU A 88 2.99 1.30 -6.48
N ALA A 89 3.01 2.61 -6.75
CA ALA A 89 4.23 3.36 -7.03
C ALA A 89 5.15 3.46 -5.81
N ALA A 90 4.62 3.62 -4.60
CA ALA A 90 5.40 3.66 -3.37
C ALA A 90 6.09 2.31 -3.08
N CYS A 91 5.39 1.19 -3.30
CA CYS A 91 6.00 -0.14 -3.21
C CYS A 91 7.17 -0.31 -4.20
N ASP A 92 6.97 0.10 -5.46
CA ASP A 92 7.99 0.01 -6.51
C ASP A 92 9.23 0.88 -6.19
N LEU A 93 9.02 2.14 -5.79
CA LEU A 93 10.09 3.06 -5.44
C LEU A 93 10.85 2.62 -4.18
N GLY A 94 10.14 2.18 -3.14
CA GLY A 94 10.76 1.69 -1.90
C GLY A 94 11.58 0.44 -2.12
N ALA A 95 11.10 -0.51 -2.91
CA ALA A 95 11.84 -1.72 -3.22
C ALA A 95 13.02 -1.52 -4.18
N GLN A 96 13.07 -0.42 -4.91
CA GLN A 96 14.24 0.03 -5.67
C GLN A 96 15.14 0.98 -4.87
N GLU A 97 14.83 1.23 -3.60
CA GLU A 97 15.57 2.16 -2.74
C GLU A 97 15.67 3.59 -3.31
N LYS A 98 14.68 3.99 -4.12
CA LYS A 98 14.58 5.32 -4.71
C LYS A 98 13.98 6.27 -3.68
N TRP A 99 14.75 6.60 -2.65
CA TRP A 99 14.27 7.34 -1.48
C TRP A 99 13.80 8.75 -1.78
N TRP A 100 14.52 9.48 -2.65
CA TRP A 100 14.14 10.85 -3.01
C TRP A 100 12.83 10.90 -3.81
N PRO A 101 12.65 10.10 -4.90
CA PRO A 101 11.35 9.97 -5.55
C PRO A 101 10.24 9.46 -4.62
N LEU A 102 10.53 8.48 -3.76
CA LEU A 102 9.56 7.95 -2.80
C LEU A 102 9.10 9.04 -1.83
N SER A 103 10.01 9.87 -1.32
CA SER A 103 9.68 10.96 -0.40
C SER A 103 8.71 11.93 -1.04
N ASN A 104 8.96 12.36 -2.28
CA ASN A 104 8.06 13.29 -2.97
C ASN A 104 6.69 12.69 -3.25
N LEU A 105 6.66 11.41 -3.65
CA LEU A 105 5.41 10.70 -3.88
C LEU A 105 4.62 10.58 -2.58
N ALA A 106 5.29 10.26 -1.47
CA ALA A 106 4.68 10.07 -0.18
C ALA A 106 4.21 11.39 0.46
N ASP A 107 4.97 12.48 0.32
CA ASP A 107 4.53 13.82 0.74
C ASP A 107 3.21 14.19 0.04
N GLU A 108 3.16 14.04 -1.29
CA GLU A 108 1.94 14.28 -2.07
C GLU A 108 0.80 13.35 -1.64
N TRP A 109 1.10 12.06 -1.45
CA TRP A 109 0.11 11.06 -1.03
C TRP A 109 -0.47 11.40 0.35
N THR A 110 0.34 11.83 1.31
CA THR A 110 -0.14 12.25 2.63
C THR A 110 -0.95 13.55 2.58
N GLY A 111 -0.72 14.41 1.58
CA GLY A 111 -1.53 15.59 1.33
C GLY A 111 -2.91 15.27 0.76
N GLN A 112 -2.98 14.34 -0.20
CA GLN A 112 -4.24 13.90 -0.81
C GLN A 112 -5.05 12.97 0.12
N GLU A 113 -4.38 12.07 0.81
CA GLU A 113 -4.98 11.06 1.68
C GLU A 113 -4.47 11.18 3.14
N PRO A 114 -4.80 12.27 3.85
CA PRO A 114 -4.23 12.57 5.17
C PRO A 114 -4.60 11.57 6.27
N ASN A 115 -5.65 10.77 6.05
CA ASN A 115 -6.16 9.74 6.96
C ASN A 115 -5.75 8.32 6.52
N ASN A 116 -4.89 8.16 5.51
CA ASN A 116 -4.38 6.87 5.10
C ASN A 116 -3.06 6.54 5.84
N PRO A 117 -3.03 5.57 6.77
CA PRO A 117 -1.82 5.22 7.50
C PRO A 117 -0.67 4.76 6.60
N LYS A 118 -0.98 4.19 5.43
CA LYS A 118 0.04 3.70 4.47
C LYS A 118 0.80 4.83 3.79
N ALA A 119 0.16 6.00 3.60
CA ALA A 119 0.84 7.18 3.10
C ALA A 119 1.92 7.63 4.10
N GLY A 120 1.57 7.65 5.40
CA GLY A 120 2.52 7.90 6.49
C GLY A 120 3.64 6.87 6.56
N MET A 121 3.33 5.58 6.35
CA MET A 121 4.36 4.53 6.26
C MET A 121 5.34 4.75 5.12
N ALA A 122 4.84 5.01 3.91
CA ALA A 122 5.69 5.26 2.75
C ALA A 122 6.59 6.47 2.98
N LEU A 123 6.06 7.53 3.61
CA LEU A 123 6.83 8.71 3.97
C LEU A 123 7.92 8.38 5.00
N GLY A 124 7.59 7.64 6.06
CA GLY A 124 8.57 7.24 7.09
C GLY A 124 9.71 6.43 6.51
N HIS A 125 9.41 5.45 5.66
CA HIS A 125 10.44 4.66 4.95
C HIS A 125 11.32 5.53 4.05
N ALA A 126 10.71 6.46 3.29
CA ALA A 126 11.47 7.38 2.44
C ALA A 126 12.42 8.27 3.25
N ARG A 127 11.93 8.86 4.34
CA ARG A 127 12.70 9.74 5.21
C ARG A 127 13.85 8.98 5.88
N ARG A 128 13.60 7.75 6.34
CA ARG A 128 14.63 6.89 6.91
C ARG A 128 15.72 6.55 5.88
N GLY A 129 15.33 6.17 4.66
CA GLY A 129 16.27 5.91 3.56
C GLY A 129 17.10 7.14 3.13
N LEU A 130 16.57 8.36 3.34
CA LEU A 130 17.30 9.62 3.18
C LEU A 130 18.17 10.00 4.39
N GLY A 131 18.24 9.17 5.43
CA GLY A 131 18.97 9.47 6.68
C GLY A 131 18.27 10.47 7.60
N GLN A 132 17.01 10.81 7.33
CA GLN A 132 16.22 11.78 8.09
C GLN A 132 15.44 11.07 9.20
N ALA A 133 16.15 10.50 10.18
CA ALA A 133 15.56 9.64 11.22
C ALA A 133 14.42 10.33 12.00
N GLU A 134 14.60 11.60 12.39
CA GLU A 134 13.59 12.34 13.16
C GLU A 134 12.27 12.55 12.41
N THR A 135 12.33 12.88 11.12
CA THR A 135 11.12 13.05 10.31
C THR A 135 10.48 11.70 9.98
N ALA A 136 11.28 10.63 9.90
CA ALA A 136 10.77 9.26 9.78
C ALA A 136 9.95 8.85 11.02
N VAL A 137 10.46 9.15 12.23
CA VAL A 137 9.73 8.90 13.49
C VAL A 137 8.35 9.55 13.47
N GLN A 138 8.28 10.83 13.09
CA GLN A 138 7.01 11.57 13.04
C GLN A 138 6.02 10.93 12.08
N ALA A 139 6.49 10.49 10.90
CA ALA A 139 5.65 9.84 9.91
C ALA A 139 5.12 8.47 10.39
N PHE A 140 5.96 7.66 11.05
CA PHE A 140 5.53 6.38 11.62
C PHE A 140 4.60 6.54 12.82
N GLN A 141 4.84 7.53 13.69
CA GLN A 141 3.92 7.85 14.79
C GLN A 141 2.55 8.27 14.25
N ARG A 142 2.52 9.07 13.18
CA ARG A 142 1.27 9.42 12.51
C ARG A 142 0.54 8.19 11.95
N ALA A 143 1.27 7.24 11.36
CA ALA A 143 0.67 5.99 10.91
C ALA A 143 0.03 5.22 12.08
N LEU A 144 0.66 5.16 13.26
CA LEU A 144 0.07 4.55 14.47
C LEU A 144 -1.11 5.35 15.06
N MET A 145 -1.12 6.67 14.93
CA MET A 145 -2.28 7.48 15.35
C MET A 145 -3.51 7.16 14.49
N LEU A 146 -3.32 6.91 13.19
CA LEU A 146 -4.38 6.55 12.25
C LEU A 146 -4.79 5.07 12.36
N ASP A 147 -3.83 4.18 12.63
CA ASP A 147 -4.05 2.74 12.84
C ASP A 147 -3.15 2.26 13.98
N SER A 148 -3.69 2.24 15.19
CA SER A 148 -2.95 1.80 16.39
C SER A 148 -2.49 0.34 16.34
N THR A 149 -3.06 -0.47 15.43
CA THR A 149 -2.71 -1.88 15.23
C THR A 149 -1.70 -2.08 14.10
N HIS A 150 -1.13 -1.00 13.56
CA HIS A 150 -0.20 -1.05 12.44
C HIS A 150 1.15 -1.66 12.84
N ALA A 151 1.25 -2.98 12.69
CA ALA A 151 2.41 -3.76 13.10
C ALA A 151 3.71 -3.26 12.45
N GLU A 152 3.66 -2.84 11.18
CA GLU A 152 4.83 -2.35 10.44
C GLU A 152 5.36 -1.02 11.00
N ALA A 153 4.48 -0.07 11.33
CA ALA A 153 4.87 1.20 11.96
C ALA A 153 5.45 0.97 13.35
N THR A 154 4.85 0.06 14.12
CA THR A 154 5.33 -0.30 15.46
C THR A 154 6.74 -0.86 15.37
N TRP A 155 6.98 -1.79 14.44
CA TRP A 155 8.30 -2.35 14.20
C TRP A 155 9.32 -1.29 13.79
N ALA A 156 8.97 -0.45 12.81
CA ALA A 156 9.86 0.60 12.32
C ALA A 156 10.25 1.62 13.41
N LEU A 157 9.32 2.00 14.29
CA LEU A 157 9.63 2.85 15.42
C LEU A 157 10.55 2.17 16.42
N ARG A 158 10.34 0.89 16.74
CA ARG A 158 11.23 0.17 17.67
C ARG A 158 12.65 0.08 17.14
N GLU A 159 12.80 -0.11 15.84
CA GLU A 159 14.13 -0.10 15.21
C GLU A 159 14.81 1.27 15.37
N LEU A 160 14.05 2.35 15.14
CA LEU A 160 14.54 3.72 15.37
C LEU A 160 14.78 4.03 16.85
N GLU A 161 14.07 3.40 17.80
CA GLU A 161 14.34 3.54 19.24
C GLU A 161 15.74 3.04 19.58
N PHE A 162 16.14 1.89 19.01
CA PHE A 162 17.47 1.33 19.19
C PHE A 162 18.55 2.21 18.57
N GLU A 163 18.32 2.73 17.35
CA GLU A 163 19.27 3.61 16.67
C GLU A 163 19.46 4.95 17.37
N LEU A 164 18.37 5.56 17.86
CA LEU A 164 18.38 6.87 18.49
C LEU A 164 18.63 6.83 20.01
N GLY A 165 18.60 5.64 20.62
CA GLY A 165 18.83 5.45 22.05
C GLY A 165 17.75 6.08 22.95
N ARG A 166 16.52 6.23 22.46
CA ARG A 166 15.40 6.81 23.21
C ARG A 166 14.08 6.11 22.89
N SER A 167 13.13 6.14 23.82
CA SER A 167 11.79 5.59 23.56
C SER A 167 10.96 6.52 22.66
N LEU A 168 10.28 5.91 21.69
CA LEU A 168 9.42 6.54 20.68
C LEU A 168 8.01 5.93 20.68
N THR A 169 7.81 4.80 21.37
CA THR A 169 6.56 4.02 21.45
C THR A 169 5.84 4.14 22.80
N GLY A 170 6.32 5.01 23.71
CA GLY A 170 5.68 5.29 25.00
C GLY A 170 4.53 6.31 24.92
N PRO A 171 3.56 6.30 25.87
CA PRO A 171 2.44 7.24 25.93
C PRO A 171 2.84 8.67 26.39
N GLY A 172 4.04 9.14 26.06
CA GLY A 172 4.60 10.42 26.53
C GLY A 172 4.97 11.35 25.39
N GLY A 173 3.99 12.14 24.95
CA GLY A 173 4.17 13.24 24.01
C GLY A 173 3.07 14.28 24.23
N LEU A 174 3.07 14.90 25.42
CA LEU A 174 2.45 16.19 25.70
C LEU A 174 3.57 17.21 25.89
#